data_AF-A0A075HJF2-F1
#
_entry.id   AF-A0A075HJF2-F1
#
_cell.length_a   1.000
_cell.length_b   1.000
_cell.length_c   1.000
_cell.angle_alpha   90.00
_cell.angle_beta   90.00
_cell.angle_gamma   90.00
#
_symmetry.space_group_name_H-M   'P 1'
#
loop_
_entity.id
_entity.type
_entity.pdbx_description
1 polymer ?
#
loop_
_entity_poly.entity_id
_entity_poly.type
_entity_poly.pdbx_seq_one_letter_code
_entity_poly.pdbx_strand_id
1 'polypeptide(L)'
;MKSHSRHAKKLDRKRVLICLIMFFALLPVFSYLHEAGHGLVCIADGNEAEISVNFSGGTTLCHGDVSNPFAYKISGGLLAGIIGTTIGIALFRWKIPFIALTTIGAGHLVNAVIEAFADSYFTHGAEWSFVLGFIEFVTFFSLMIIFDRKKVRAV
;
A
#
# COMPACT_ATOMS: atom_id res chain seq x y z
N MET A 1 -26.05 17.19 -40.85
CA MET A 1 -25.50 17.67 -39.56
C MET A 1 -25.07 16.46 -38.75
N LYS A 2 -23.76 16.19 -38.59
CA LYS A 2 -23.28 15.08 -37.74
C LYS A 2 -23.42 15.51 -36.28
N SER A 3 -24.34 14.88 -35.55
CA SER A 3 -24.45 15.05 -34.10
C SER A 3 -23.15 14.58 -33.46
N HIS A 4 -22.31 15.53 -33.04
CA HIS A 4 -21.19 15.24 -32.16
C HIS A 4 -21.76 14.89 -30.79
N SER A 5 -22.03 13.60 -30.56
CA SER A 5 -22.36 13.13 -29.22
C SER A 5 -21.20 13.46 -28.28
N ARG A 6 -21.39 14.45 -27.40
CA ARG A 6 -20.43 14.73 -26.33
C ARG A 6 -20.45 13.53 -25.38
N HIS A 7 -19.29 12.98 -25.05
CA HIS A 7 -19.21 11.94 -24.02
C HIS A 7 -18.76 12.56 -22.70
N ALA A 8 -19.59 12.47 -21.67
CA ALA A 8 -19.24 12.88 -20.32
C ALA A 8 -18.52 11.72 -19.60
N LYS A 9 -17.43 12.02 -18.89
CA LYS A 9 -16.77 11.04 -18.00
C LYS A 9 -17.45 11.10 -16.63
N LYS A 10 -18.22 10.07 -16.27
CA LYS A 10 -18.94 9.99 -14.99
C LYS A 10 -18.33 8.91 -14.09
N LEU A 11 -18.25 9.17 -12.80
CA LEU A 11 -17.86 8.22 -11.78
C LEU A 11 -19.04 7.28 -11.49
N ASP A 12 -18.80 5.97 -11.49
CA ASP A 12 -19.83 4.98 -11.18
C ASP A 12 -19.76 4.62 -9.69
N ARG A 13 -20.85 4.87 -8.95
CA ARG A 13 -20.88 4.66 -7.49
C ARG A 13 -20.59 3.21 -7.09
N LYS A 14 -21.02 2.23 -7.88
CA LYS A 14 -20.77 0.81 -7.57
C LYS A 14 -19.29 0.47 -7.73
N ARG A 15 -18.66 0.95 -8.80
CA ARG A 15 -17.22 0.78 -9.01
C ARG A 15 -16.39 1.42 -7.91
N VAL A 16 -16.70 2.66 -7.55
CA VAL A 16 -16.04 3.36 -6.44
C VAL A 16 -16.14 2.57 -5.14
N LEU A 17 -17.33 2.04 -4.83
CA LEU A 17 -17.52 1.23 -3.63
C LEU A 17 -16.66 -0.04 -3.66
N ILE A 18 -16.59 -0.73 -4.80
CA ILE A 18 -15.74 -1.92 -4.97
C ILE A 18 -14.25 -1.57 -4.80
N CYS A 19 -13.80 -0.47 -5.41
CA CYS A 19 -12.43 0.03 -5.25
C CYS A 19 -12.09 0.28 -3.78
N LEU A 20 -12.97 0.98 -3.06
CA LEU A 20 -12.78 1.29 -1.64
C LEU A 20 -12.73 0.02 -0.79
N ILE A 21 -13.67 -0.91 -0.99
CA ILE A 21 -13.69 -2.19 -0.26
C ILE A 21 -12.40 -2.96 -0.51
N MET A 22 -11.96 -3.06 -1.76
CA MET A 22 -10.71 -3.75 -2.09
C MET A 22 -9.50 -3.09 -1.45
N PHE A 23 -9.41 -1.75 -1.49
CA PHE A 23 -8.31 -1.02 -0.86
C PHE A 23 -8.23 -1.32 0.64
N PHE A 24 -9.33 -1.13 1.38
CA PHE A 24 -9.37 -1.39 2.82
C PHE A 24 -9.16 -2.87 3.18
N ALA A 25 -9.63 -3.81 2.36
CA ALA A 25 -9.40 -5.24 2.57
C ALA A 25 -7.93 -5.63 2.37
N LEU A 26 -7.18 -4.92 1.53
CA LEU A 26 -5.77 -5.18 1.27
C LEU A 26 -4.85 -4.58 2.35
N LEU A 27 -5.24 -3.52 3.04
CA LEU A 27 -4.42 -2.89 4.09
C LEU A 27 -3.88 -3.88 5.15
N PRO A 28 -4.71 -4.75 5.79
CA PRO A 28 -4.18 -5.70 6.77
C PRO A 28 -3.27 -6.76 6.13
N VAL A 29 -3.55 -7.17 4.88
CA VAL A 29 -2.71 -8.14 4.15
C VAL A 29 -1.32 -7.56 3.92
N PHE A 30 -1.25 -6.30 3.49
CA PHE A 30 0.02 -5.62 3.26
C PHE A 30 0.75 -5.27 4.55
N SER A 31 0.02 -5.01 5.64
CA SER A 31 0.63 -4.88 6.97
C SER A 31 1.34 -6.18 7.36
N TYR A 32 0.71 -7.34 7.18
CA TYR A 32 1.39 -8.63 7.40
C TYR A 32 2.59 -8.85 6.49
N LEU A 33 2.50 -8.49 5.20
CA LEU A 33 3.65 -8.59 4.29
C LEU A 33 4.80 -7.68 4.70
N HIS A 34 4.48 -6.49 5.21
CA HIS A 34 5.45 -5.53 5.70
C HIS A 34 6.16 -6.07 6.94
N GLU A 35 5.42 -6.49 7.96
CA GLU A 35 6.00 -7.11 9.15
C GLU A 35 6.78 -8.39 8.82
N ALA A 36 6.32 -9.19 7.86
CA ALA A 36 7.06 -10.37 7.41
C ALA A 36 8.44 -10.00 6.84
N GLY A 37 8.60 -8.82 6.21
CA GLY A 37 9.91 -8.37 5.74
C GLY A 37 10.89 -8.12 6.89
N HIS A 38 10.44 -7.47 7.97
CA HIS A 38 11.24 -7.33 9.20
C HIS A 38 11.54 -8.70 9.82
N GLY A 39 10.52 -9.56 9.91
CA GLY A 39 10.63 -10.91 10.46
C GLY A 39 11.63 -11.78 9.71
N LEU A 40 11.71 -11.68 8.37
CA LEU A 40 12.67 -12.43 7.56
C LEU A 40 14.12 -12.09 7.92
N VAL A 41 14.43 -10.81 8.15
CA VAL A 41 15.78 -10.40 8.55
C VAL A 41 16.09 -10.89 9.96
N CYS A 42 15.14 -10.76 10.88
CA CYS A 42 15.26 -11.28 12.25
C CYS A 42 15.55 -12.79 12.27
N ILE A 43 14.81 -13.59 11.50
CA ILE A 43 14.98 -15.04 11.38
C ILE A 43 16.31 -15.39 10.69
N ALA A 44 16.73 -14.60 9.70
CA ALA A 44 18.03 -14.79 9.04
C ALA A 44 19.22 -14.58 10.00
N ASP A 45 19.05 -13.73 11.02
CA ASP A 45 20.00 -13.57 12.13
C ASP A 45 19.91 -14.69 13.19
N GLY A 46 18.99 -15.65 13.02
CA GLY A 46 18.82 -16.80 13.93
C GLY A 46 17.92 -16.52 15.13
N ASN A 47 17.20 -15.40 15.13
CA ASN A 47 16.30 -15.00 16.21
C ASN A 47 14.84 -15.41 15.93
N GLU A 48 13.99 -15.34 16.95
CA GLU A 48 12.53 -15.55 16.80
C GLU A 48 11.82 -14.23 16.52
N ALA A 49 10.95 -14.21 15.51
CA ALA A 49 10.15 -13.05 15.15
C ALA A 49 8.69 -13.22 15.58
N GLU A 50 8.14 -12.21 16.24
CA GLU A 50 6.73 -12.15 16.63
C GLU A 50 6.05 -11.00 15.89
N ILE A 51 5.05 -11.32 15.07
CA ILE A 51 4.32 -10.37 14.24
C ILE A 51 2.93 -10.14 14.85
N SER A 52 2.58 -8.87 15.06
CA SER A 52 1.24 -8.46 15.45
C SER A 52 0.69 -7.45 14.45
N VAL A 53 -0.59 -7.57 14.10
CA VAL A 53 -1.27 -6.61 13.22
C VAL A 53 -2.59 -6.22 13.86
N ASN A 54 -2.84 -4.92 13.94
CA ASN A 54 -4.08 -4.33 14.46
C ASN A 54 -4.54 -3.17 13.56
N PHE A 55 -5.57 -2.43 13.98
CA PHE A 55 -6.13 -1.32 13.20
C PHE A 55 -5.19 -0.12 13.05
N SER A 56 -4.19 0.02 13.93
CA SER A 56 -3.20 1.09 13.90
C SER A 56 -1.97 0.74 13.06
N GLY A 57 -1.87 -0.50 12.56
CA GLY A 57 -0.75 -0.99 11.76
C GLY A 57 -0.22 -2.35 12.22
N GLY A 58 0.96 -2.70 11.72
CA GLY A 58 1.71 -3.88 12.13
C GLY A 58 2.86 -3.52 13.08
N THR A 59 3.33 -4.52 13.83
CA THR A 59 4.58 -4.45 14.57
C THR A 59 5.27 -5.81 14.53
N THR A 60 6.59 -5.79 14.37
CA THR A 60 7.44 -6.98 14.49
C THR A 60 8.35 -6.82 15.68
N LEU A 61 8.26 -7.75 16.63
CA LEU A 61 9.23 -7.88 17.71
C LEU A 61 10.25 -8.96 17.33
N CYS A 62 11.52 -8.60 17.30
CA CYS A 62 12.62 -9.55 17.13
C CYS A 62 13.20 -9.91 18.50
N HIS A 63 13.12 -11.19 18.88
CA HIS A 63 13.64 -11.70 20.15
C HIS A 63 15.15 -11.99 20.03
N GLY A 64 15.95 -10.93 19.96
CA GLY A 64 17.40 -10.98 19.84
C GLY A 64 17.98 -9.73 19.17
N ASP A 65 19.30 -9.70 19.03
CA ASP A 65 19.99 -8.59 18.36
C ASP A 65 19.95 -8.75 16.84
N VAL A 66 19.67 -7.65 16.14
CA VAL A 66 19.71 -7.58 14.68
C VAL A 66 21.10 -7.14 14.24
N SER A 67 21.76 -7.96 13.41
CA SER A 67 23.14 -7.74 12.97
C SER A 67 23.26 -6.55 12.02
N ASN A 68 22.23 -6.31 11.20
CA ASN A 68 22.16 -5.22 10.24
C ASN A 68 20.87 -4.41 10.40
N PRO A 69 20.88 -3.33 11.21
CA PRO A 69 19.71 -2.50 11.44
C PRO A 69 19.15 -1.87 10.17
N PHE A 70 20.00 -1.50 9.21
CA PHE A 70 19.54 -0.92 7.94
C PHE A 70 18.71 -1.94 7.14
N ALA A 71 19.22 -3.17 7.00
CA ALA A 71 18.52 -4.23 6.29
C ALA A 71 17.18 -4.56 6.96
N TYR A 72 17.16 -4.64 8.29
CA TYR A 72 15.92 -4.86 9.04
C TYR A 72 14.92 -3.72 8.86
N LYS A 73 15.35 -2.45 8.95
CA LYS A 73 14.46 -1.30 8.78
C LYS A 73 13.86 -1.22 7.38
N ILE A 74 14.64 -1.43 6.33
CA ILE A 74 14.15 -1.28 4.95
C ILE A 74 13.31 -2.48 4.50
N SER A 75 13.54 -3.68 5.06
CA SER A 75 13.01 -4.93 4.51
C SER A 75 11.49 -5.02 4.54
N GLY A 76 10.84 -4.42 5.55
CA GLY A 76 9.39 -4.45 5.66
C GLY A 76 8.70 -3.74 4.50
N GLY A 77 8.98 -2.44 4.35
CA GLY A 77 8.46 -1.66 3.22
C GLY A 77 8.89 -2.22 1.87
N LEU A 78 10.13 -2.73 1.76
CA LEU A 78 10.66 -3.26 0.50
C LEU A 78 9.91 -4.52 0.05
N LEU A 79 9.69 -5.48 0.95
CA LEU A 79 8.99 -6.73 0.62
C LEU A 79 7.54 -6.47 0.19
N ALA A 80 6.79 -5.76 1.02
CA ALA A 80 5.41 -5.38 0.72
C ALA A 80 5.33 -4.57 -0.58
N GLY A 81 6.25 -3.63 -0.76
CA GLY A 81 6.31 -2.77 -1.92
C GLY A 81 6.57 -3.50 -3.23
N ILE A 82 7.56 -4.42 -3.26
CA ILE A 82 7.86 -5.24 -4.45
C ILE A 82 6.67 -6.15 -4.79
N ILE A 83 6.06 -6.81 -3.80
CA ILE A 83 4.92 -7.70 -4.05
C ILE A 83 3.73 -6.91 -4.62
N GLY A 84 3.36 -5.79 -3.99
CA GLY A 84 2.22 -5.00 -4.43
C GLY A 84 2.40 -4.37 -5.79
N THR A 85 3.58 -3.80 -6.07
CA THR A 85 3.87 -3.22 -7.38
C THR A 85 3.91 -4.28 -8.47
N THR A 86 4.53 -5.44 -8.21
CA THR A 86 4.62 -6.53 -9.19
C THR A 86 3.25 -7.11 -9.53
N ILE A 87 2.43 -7.44 -8.51
CA ILE A 87 1.07 -7.97 -8.74
C ILE A 87 0.20 -6.89 -9.38
N GLY A 88 0.31 -5.64 -8.92
CA GLY A 88 -0.39 -4.51 -9.50
C GLY A 88 -0.11 -4.40 -11.00
N ILE A 89 1.16 -4.33 -11.39
CA ILE A 89 1.60 -4.28 -12.80
C ILE A 89 1.09 -5.50 -13.58
N ALA A 90 1.15 -6.70 -13.03
CA ALA A 90 0.61 -7.90 -13.69
C ALA A 90 -0.90 -7.77 -13.98
N LEU A 91 -1.63 -7.06 -13.13
CA LEU A 91 -3.06 -6.79 -13.25
C LEU A 91 -3.41 -5.48 -13.99
N PHE A 92 -2.49 -4.87 -14.75
CA PHE A 92 -2.70 -3.57 -15.41
C PHE A 92 -3.95 -3.48 -16.30
N ARG A 93 -4.43 -4.61 -16.83
CA ARG A 93 -5.67 -4.65 -17.63
C ARG A 93 -6.94 -4.49 -16.78
N TRP A 94 -6.85 -4.78 -15.49
CA TRP A 94 -7.95 -4.67 -14.53
C TRP A 94 -7.73 -3.41 -13.69
N LYS A 95 -8.35 -2.32 -14.12
CA LYS A 95 -8.13 -0.98 -13.55
C LYS A 95 -8.23 -0.91 -12.03
N ILE A 96 -9.24 -1.56 -11.44
CA ILE A 96 -9.50 -1.51 -9.99
C ILE A 96 -8.35 -2.14 -9.19
N PRO A 97 -8.01 -3.44 -9.38
CA PRO A 97 -6.89 -4.05 -8.67
C PRO A 97 -5.55 -3.40 -9.04
N PHE A 98 -5.35 -2.98 -10.29
CA PHE A 98 -4.15 -2.24 -10.69
C PHE A 98 -3.95 -1.01 -9.82
N ILE A 99 -4.95 -0.12 -9.74
CA ILE A 99 -4.85 1.13 -8.97
C ILE A 99 -4.64 0.83 -7.48
N ALA A 100 -5.40 -0.09 -6.89
CA ALA A 100 -5.28 -0.40 -5.47
C ALA A 100 -3.89 -0.98 -5.13
N LEU A 101 -3.47 -2.04 -5.81
CA LEU A 101 -2.22 -2.75 -5.50
C LEU A 101 -0.98 -1.92 -5.83
N THR A 102 -0.97 -1.19 -6.95
CA THR A 102 0.18 -0.33 -7.28
C THR A 102 0.28 0.87 -6.35
N THR A 103 -0.83 1.44 -5.89
CA THR A 103 -0.79 2.52 -4.89
C THR A 103 -0.25 2.01 -3.57
N ILE A 104 -0.77 0.88 -3.07
CA ILE A 104 -0.30 0.28 -1.81
C ILE A 104 1.16 -0.14 -1.90
N GLY A 105 1.54 -0.82 -2.98
CA GLY A 105 2.93 -1.22 -3.20
C GLY A 105 3.88 -0.02 -3.28
N ALA A 106 3.54 1.03 -4.02
CA ALA A 106 4.37 2.23 -4.09
C ALA A 106 4.45 2.95 -2.73
N GLY A 107 3.36 2.98 -1.96
CA GLY A 107 3.32 3.49 -0.59
C GLY A 107 4.33 2.76 0.30
N HIS A 108 4.34 1.42 0.26
CA HIS A 108 5.31 0.63 1.02
C HIS A 108 6.75 0.82 0.58
N LEU A 109 7.03 1.05 -0.71
CA LEU A 109 8.38 1.40 -1.17
C LEU A 109 8.85 2.75 -0.62
N VAL A 110 7.96 3.74 -0.56
CA VAL A 110 8.26 5.03 0.10
C VAL A 110 8.49 4.82 1.60
N ASN A 111 7.66 4.00 2.24
CA ASN A 111 7.81 3.62 3.64
C ASN A 111 9.18 3.00 3.93
N ALA A 112 9.64 2.08 3.08
CA ALA A 112 10.95 1.44 3.20
C ALA A 112 12.08 2.48 3.27
N VAL A 113 12.02 3.50 2.39
CA VAL A 113 13.00 4.58 2.38
C VAL A 113 12.89 5.41 3.66
N ILE A 114 11.69 5.74 4.11
CA ILE A 114 11.50 6.52 5.35
C ILE A 114 12.04 5.72 6.56
N GLU A 115 11.65 4.47 6.73
CA GLU A 115 12.10 3.61 7.83
C GLU A 115 13.62 3.42 7.85
N ALA A 116 14.25 3.34 6.68
CA ALA A 116 15.70 3.21 6.57
C ALA A 116 16.47 4.42 7.10
N PHE A 117 15.88 5.63 7.09
CA PHE A 117 16.59 6.88 7.40
C PHE A 117 15.97 7.71 8.53
N ALA A 118 14.72 7.47 8.92
CA ALA A 118 14.02 8.24 9.94
C ALA A 118 13.79 7.38 11.20
N ASP A 119 14.73 7.41 12.14
CA ASP A 119 14.61 6.69 13.43
C ASP A 119 13.34 7.10 14.21
N SER A 120 12.85 8.32 13.99
CA SER A 120 11.58 8.78 14.56
C SER A 120 10.41 7.87 14.22
N TYR A 121 10.47 7.16 13.10
CA TYR A 121 9.45 6.23 12.65
C TYR A 121 9.23 5.08 13.64
N PHE A 122 10.29 4.61 14.31
CA PHE A 122 10.18 3.58 15.34
C PHE A 122 9.71 4.12 16.69
N THR A 123 9.90 5.41 16.95
CA THR A 123 9.47 6.06 18.20
C THR A 123 8.05 6.65 18.15
N HIS A 124 7.59 7.05 16.96
CA HIS A 124 6.29 7.70 16.71
C HIS A 124 5.50 6.94 15.64
N GLY A 125 5.57 5.60 15.63
CA GLY A 125 5.03 4.77 14.57
C GLY A 125 3.55 5.04 14.26
N ALA A 126 2.71 5.23 15.28
CA ALA A 126 1.29 5.52 15.09
C ALA A 126 1.04 6.85 14.34
N GLU A 127 1.82 7.89 14.62
CA GLU A 127 1.70 9.19 13.95
C GLU A 127 2.15 9.08 12.49
N TRP A 128 3.26 8.38 12.25
CA TRP A 128 3.75 8.09 10.91
C TRP A 128 2.76 7.26 10.10
N SER A 129 2.21 6.18 10.66
CA SER A 129 1.19 5.36 10.02
C SER A 129 -0.07 6.17 9.69
N PHE A 130 -0.49 7.08 10.58
CA PHE A 130 -1.63 7.95 10.32
C PHE A 130 -1.36 8.92 9.15
N VAL A 131 -0.22 9.62 9.17
CA VAL A 131 0.15 10.59 8.13
C VAL A 131 0.32 9.92 6.77
N LEU A 132 1.06 8.81 6.72
CA LEU A 132 1.35 8.10 5.48
C LEU A 132 0.11 7.36 4.97
N GLY A 133 -0.70 6.77 5.85
CA GLY A 133 -1.99 6.21 5.48
C GLY A 133 -2.96 7.25 4.92
N PHE A 134 -2.96 8.47 5.44
CA PHE A 134 -3.75 9.57 4.86
C PHE A 134 -3.26 9.95 3.46
N ILE A 135 -1.94 10.13 3.28
CA ILE A 135 -1.34 10.44 1.98
C ILE A 135 -1.64 9.33 0.96
N GLU A 136 -1.52 8.07 1.37
CA GLU A 136 -1.82 6.90 0.56
C GLU A 136 -3.30 6.89 0.14
N PHE A 137 -4.23 7.08 1.08
CA PHE A 137 -5.66 7.12 0.78
C PHE A 137 -6.02 8.24 -0.19
N VAL A 138 -5.48 9.45 0.01
CA VAL A 138 -5.70 10.59 -0.90
C VAL A 138 -5.16 10.30 -2.29
N THR A 139 -3.97 9.68 -2.38
CA THR A 139 -3.35 9.29 -3.65
C THR A 139 -4.19 8.24 -4.37
N PHE A 140 -4.59 7.17 -3.68
CA PHE A 140 -5.46 6.13 -4.19
C PHE A 140 -6.79 6.71 -4.71
N PHE A 141 -7.45 7.52 -3.88
CA PHE A 141 -8.74 8.11 -4.21
C PHE A 141 -8.64 9.04 -5.44
N SER A 142 -7.55 9.81 -5.53
CA SER A 142 -7.26 10.66 -6.69
C SER A 142 -7.05 9.85 -7.97
N LEU A 143 -6.24 8.78 -7.92
CA LEU A 143 -6.00 7.89 -9.06
C LEU A 143 -7.28 7.19 -9.51
N MET A 144 -8.09 6.71 -8.58
CA MET A 144 -9.41 6.13 -8.86
C MET A 144 -10.30 7.15 -9.60
N ILE A 145 -10.39 8.39 -9.10
CA ILE A 145 -11.17 9.45 -9.74
C ILE A 145 -10.67 9.76 -11.15
N ILE A 146 -9.36 9.70 -11.42
CA ILE A 146 -8.79 10.03 -12.73
C ILE A 146 -9.00 8.88 -13.72
N PHE A 147 -8.72 7.63 -13.32
CA PHE A 147 -8.57 6.50 -14.23
C PHE A 147 -9.80 5.59 -14.37
N ASP A 148 -10.73 5.59 -13.39
CA ASP A 148 -11.92 4.73 -13.41
C ASP A 148 -13.22 5.44 -13.86
N ARG A 149 -13.12 6.64 -14.46
CA ARG A 149 -14.30 7.31 -15.04
C ARG A 149 -14.84 6.56 -16.26
N LYS A 150 -16.13 6.24 -16.26
CA LYS A 150 -16.85 5.66 -17.41
C LYS A 150 -17.21 6.76 -18.41
N LYS A 151 -17.00 6.50 -19.71
CA LYS A 151 -17.57 7.36 -20.77
C LYS A 151 -19.07 7.10 -20.86
N VAL A 152 -19.87 8.13 -20.66
CA VAL A 152 -21.33 8.12 -20.81
C VAL A 152 -21.69 9.06 -21.96
N ARG A 153 -22.68 8.71 -22.78
CA ARG A 153 -23.20 9.62 -23.81
C ARG A 153 -23.90 10.78 -23.10
N ALA A 154 -23.46 12.01 -23.32
CA ALA A 154 -24.18 13.18 -22.87
C ALA A 154 -25.45 13.28 -23.73
N VAL A 155 -26.59 13.35 -23.06
CA VAL A 155 -27.89 13.64 -23.67
C VAL A 155 -27.96 15.12 -23.95
#